data_AF-A0A6M3JAL0-F1
#
_entry.id   AF-A0A6M3JAL0-F1
#
_cell.length_a   1.000
_cell.length_b   1.000
_cell.length_c   1.000
_cell.angle_alpha   90.00
_cell.angle_beta   90.00
_cell.angle_gamma   90.00
#
_symmetry.space_group_name_H-M   'P 1'
#
loop_
_entity.id
_entity.type
_entity.pdbx_description
1 polymer ?
#
loop_
_entity_poly.entity_id
_entity_poly.type
_entity_poly.pdbx_seq_one_letter_code
_entity_poly.pdbx_strand_id
1 'polypeptide(L)'
;MARVKETALIGGRFSIGKPGGRMPTDFVGIIRTAQERIEQSELREPDTTNPLGGTYDSFTRIDRFFLDLEVAEITSGNLARAMAAVVNEVPSEEIEDEDVILGVGQTTALDKMPLEIRTVTFDGSDYEEDLDWRITGAGIMVLEESDLAAALVAAAATSAAAVADGGNVGNGTLGTLSATSAVAAGAYTVTITNALTGAFSVTGPAGATGVGDVGTAYSVGGLQFTLTAGGTEFEDGDSFTITVTAPAPPVAKVNYLCARFDEIEYLTSSGEDWYLLFEGANAVGEKGKFNAHYYRVSFAPTTGRDVISVENFMGLPMVAEVKREDTRATSDVKSAYGKLQKQRLLQ
;
A
#
# COMPACT_ATOMS: atom_id res chain seq x y z
N MET A 1 -60.30 -9.15 18.28
CA MET A 1 -59.41 -8.25 19.06
C MET A 1 -59.33 -6.92 18.35
N ALA A 2 -59.46 -5.80 19.05
CA ALA A 2 -59.28 -4.48 18.45
C ALA A 2 -57.82 -4.34 17.95
N ARG A 3 -57.66 -3.78 16.75
CA ARG A 3 -56.33 -3.54 16.15
C ARG A 3 -55.60 -2.48 16.97
N VAL A 4 -54.54 -2.86 17.67
CA VAL A 4 -53.62 -1.92 18.32
C VAL A 4 -52.73 -1.32 17.24
N LYS A 5 -52.68 0.01 17.14
CA LYS A 5 -51.75 0.71 16.24
C LYS A 5 -50.39 0.80 16.94
N GLU A 6 -49.38 0.13 16.38
CA GLU A 6 -48.01 0.17 16.90
C GLU A 6 -47.09 0.76 15.82
N THR A 7 -46.74 2.03 15.96
CA THR A 7 -45.65 2.66 15.19
C THR A 7 -44.37 2.60 16.00
N ALA A 8 -43.23 2.42 15.33
CA ALA A 8 -41.95 2.29 16.01
C ALA A 8 -40.89 3.19 15.39
N LEU A 9 -40.12 3.85 16.26
CA LEU A 9 -38.83 4.46 15.95
C LEU A 9 -37.82 3.70 16.79
N ILE A 10 -36.99 2.86 16.16
CA ILE A 10 -36.14 1.92 16.87
C ILE A 10 -34.72 2.47 16.90
N GLY A 11 -34.26 2.81 18.10
CA GLY A 11 -32.85 3.08 18.37
C GLY A 11 -32.26 1.91 19.16
N GLY A 12 -30.99 1.60 18.94
CA GLY A 12 -30.36 0.46 19.61
C GLY A 12 -28.86 0.38 19.39
N ARG A 13 -28.28 -0.70 19.89
CA ARG A 13 -26.86 -1.03 19.74
C ARG A 13 -26.69 -2.37 19.04
N PHE A 14 -25.61 -2.49 18.28
CA PHE A 14 -25.16 -3.76 17.73
C PHE A 14 -23.98 -4.29 18.53
N SER A 15 -24.05 -5.56 18.89
CA SER A 15 -22.97 -6.30 19.53
C SER A 15 -22.62 -7.52 18.69
N ILE A 16 -21.35 -7.91 18.71
CA ILE A 16 -20.78 -9.00 17.92
C ILE A 16 -20.13 -10.03 18.83
N GLY A 17 -20.25 -11.31 18.50
CA GLY A 17 -19.56 -12.37 19.23
C GLY A 17 -19.31 -13.60 18.37
N LYS A 18 -18.80 -14.67 18.99
CA LYS A 18 -18.56 -15.96 18.32
C LYS A 18 -19.86 -16.60 17.80
N PRO A 19 -19.78 -17.39 16.71
CA PRO A 19 -20.95 -17.97 16.05
C PRO A 19 -21.73 -18.90 16.99
N GLY A 20 -23.02 -19.06 16.71
CA GLY A 20 -23.94 -19.89 17.49
C GLY A 20 -24.62 -19.18 18.66
N GLY A 21 -24.17 -17.98 19.03
CA GLY A 21 -24.82 -17.10 20.02
C GLY A 21 -24.77 -17.62 21.46
N ARG A 22 -25.12 -16.74 22.42
CA ARG A 22 -25.02 -16.93 23.90
C ARG A 22 -23.61 -16.86 24.50
N MET A 23 -22.59 -16.57 23.70
CA MET A 23 -21.30 -16.12 24.23
C MET A 23 -21.33 -14.61 24.50
N PRO A 24 -20.44 -14.09 25.37
CA PRO A 24 -20.25 -12.65 25.53
C PRO A 24 -20.03 -11.99 24.16
N THR A 25 -20.65 -10.84 23.98
CA THR A 25 -20.56 -10.05 22.75
C THR A 25 -19.92 -8.71 23.04
N ASP A 26 -19.03 -8.29 22.16
CA ASP A 26 -18.40 -6.97 22.20
C ASP A 26 -19.24 -5.96 21.42
N PHE A 27 -19.15 -4.70 21.82
CA PHE A 27 -19.87 -3.62 21.15
C PHE A 27 -19.19 -3.31 19.81
N VAL A 28 -20.00 -3.21 18.74
CA VAL A 28 -19.50 -2.91 17.38
C VAL A 28 -19.20 -1.42 17.21
N GLY A 29 -19.68 -0.57 18.12
CA GLY A 29 -19.60 0.88 17.97
C GLY A 29 -20.90 1.47 17.44
N ILE A 30 -20.89 2.77 17.19
CA ILE A 30 -22.04 3.49 16.65
C ILE A 30 -22.31 3.05 15.21
N ILE A 31 -23.54 2.61 14.96
CA ILE A 31 -24.05 2.29 13.62
C ILE A 31 -25.09 3.35 13.24
N ARG A 32 -24.86 4.04 12.12
CA ARG A 32 -25.76 5.10 11.62
C ARG A 32 -26.99 4.53 10.95
N THR A 33 -26.79 3.48 10.15
CA THR A 33 -27.86 2.82 9.41
C THR A 33 -27.66 1.31 9.44
N ALA A 34 -28.76 0.57 9.55
CA ALA A 34 -28.79 -0.87 9.46
C ALA A 34 -30.01 -1.28 8.62
N GLN A 35 -29.79 -1.99 7.52
CA GLN A 35 -30.85 -2.40 6.60
C GLN A 35 -30.78 -3.90 6.33
N GLU A 36 -31.91 -4.58 6.53
CA GLU A 36 -32.10 -5.98 6.16
C GLU A 36 -32.51 -6.08 4.69
N ARG A 37 -31.73 -6.79 3.87
CA ARG A 37 -32.02 -7.04 2.44
C ARG A 37 -32.13 -8.55 2.20
N ILE A 38 -33.30 -9.02 1.78
CA ILE A 38 -33.51 -10.43 1.42
C ILE A 38 -33.65 -10.52 -0.10
N GLU A 39 -32.78 -11.32 -0.71
CA GLU A 39 -32.80 -11.60 -2.14
C GLU A 39 -33.56 -12.90 -2.40
N GLN A 40 -34.49 -12.86 -3.35
CA GLN A 40 -35.25 -14.03 -3.80
C GLN A 40 -35.15 -14.17 -5.31
N SER A 41 -35.03 -15.41 -5.79
CA SER A 41 -35.21 -15.74 -7.19
C SER A 41 -36.52 -16.47 -7.39
N GLU A 42 -37.17 -16.19 -8.50
CA GLU A 42 -38.39 -16.85 -8.93
C GLU A 42 -38.15 -17.51 -10.29
N LEU A 43 -38.40 -18.82 -10.35
CA LEU A 43 -38.54 -19.56 -11.60
C LEU A 43 -40.01 -19.56 -11.98
N ARG A 44 -40.35 -18.99 -13.14
CA ARG A 44 -41.70 -19.01 -13.69
C ARG A 44 -41.71 -19.82 -14.97
N GLU A 45 -42.59 -20.80 -15.06
CA GLU A 45 -42.89 -21.49 -16.32
C GLU A 45 -44.07 -20.77 -16.99
N PRO A 46 -43.90 -20.21 -18.20
CA PRO A 46 -45.00 -19.56 -18.89
C PRO A 46 -46.00 -20.61 -19.41
N ASP A 47 -47.29 -20.38 -19.19
CA ASP A 47 -48.37 -21.19 -19.73
C ASP A 47 -48.51 -20.93 -21.23
N THR A 48 -48.10 -21.91 -22.03
CA THR A 48 -48.20 -21.90 -23.49
C THR A 48 -49.50 -22.52 -24.01
N THR A 49 -50.35 -23.03 -23.12
CA THR A 49 -51.60 -23.73 -23.49
C THR A 49 -52.77 -22.76 -23.72
N ASN A 50 -52.67 -21.53 -23.23
CA ASN A 50 -53.66 -20.47 -23.46
C ASN A 50 -53.12 -19.37 -24.38
N PRO A 51 -53.89 -18.92 -25.39
CA PRO A 51 -53.45 -17.92 -26.36
C PRO A 51 -53.26 -16.50 -25.76
N LEU A 52 -53.75 -16.26 -24.55
CA LEU A 52 -53.56 -15.01 -23.80
C LEU A 52 -52.27 -15.03 -22.95
N GLY A 53 -51.57 -16.17 -22.85
CA GLY A 53 -50.44 -16.35 -21.96
C GLY A 53 -50.80 -16.35 -20.48
N GLY A 54 -49.93 -16.92 -19.64
CA GLY A 54 -50.08 -17.00 -18.19
C GLY A 54 -48.81 -17.54 -17.52
N THR A 55 -48.82 -17.71 -16.19
CA THR A 55 -47.78 -18.48 -15.48
C THR A 55 -48.37 -19.85 -15.16
N TYR A 56 -47.79 -20.91 -15.71
CA TYR A 56 -48.21 -22.30 -15.52
C TYR A 56 -47.81 -22.82 -14.14
N ASP A 57 -46.58 -22.50 -13.74
CA ASP A 57 -46.04 -22.81 -12.41
C ASP A 57 -45.04 -21.73 -12.00
N SER A 58 -44.91 -21.50 -10.69
CA SER A 58 -43.83 -20.68 -10.16
C SER A 58 -43.23 -21.26 -8.89
N PHE A 59 -41.91 -21.21 -8.84
CA PHE A 59 -41.13 -21.63 -7.69
C PHE A 59 -40.25 -20.48 -7.21
N THR A 60 -40.49 -20.01 -5.99
CA THR A 60 -39.71 -18.94 -5.37
C THR A 60 -38.79 -19.53 -4.31
N ARG A 61 -37.52 -19.12 -4.33
CA ARG A 61 -36.55 -19.46 -3.30
C ARG A 61 -35.86 -18.19 -2.79
N ILE A 62 -35.65 -18.12 -1.48
CA ILE A 62 -34.78 -17.13 -0.86
C ILE A 62 -33.33 -17.55 -1.16
N ASP A 63 -32.58 -16.70 -1.84
CA ASP A 63 -31.19 -16.99 -2.19
C ASP A 63 -30.23 -16.53 -1.11
N ARG A 64 -30.38 -15.28 -0.64
CA ARG A 64 -29.45 -14.66 0.33
C ARG A 64 -30.15 -13.68 1.25
N PHE A 65 -29.61 -13.54 2.45
CA PHE A 65 -30.04 -12.54 3.42
C PHE A 65 -28.83 -11.69 3.81
N PHE A 66 -28.92 -10.39 3.57
CA PHE A 66 -27.90 -9.40 3.87
C PHE A 66 -28.36 -8.43 4.97
N LEU A 67 -27.37 -7.93 5.70
CA LEU A 67 -27.46 -6.82 6.62
C LEU A 67 -26.43 -5.77 6.18
N ASP A 68 -26.91 -4.68 5.62
CA ASP A 68 -26.06 -3.54 5.26
C ASP A 68 -25.96 -2.59 6.46
N LEU A 69 -24.73 -2.31 6.91
CA LEU A 69 -24.43 -1.50 8.07
C LEU A 69 -23.52 -0.33 7.68
N GLU A 70 -23.78 0.85 8.22
CA GLU A 70 -22.86 1.99 8.16
C GLU A 70 -22.30 2.25 9.56
N VAL A 71 -21.08 1.77 9.81
CA VAL A 71 -20.42 1.92 11.12
C VAL A 71 -19.63 3.21 11.15
N ALA A 72 -19.84 4.04 12.17
CA ALA A 72 -19.15 5.32 12.32
C ALA A 72 -17.81 5.21 13.07
N GLU A 73 -17.63 4.16 13.87
CA GLU A 73 -16.41 3.97 14.66
C GLU A 73 -15.38 3.10 13.93
N ILE A 74 -14.17 3.66 13.76
CA ILE A 74 -13.04 3.02 13.08
C ILE A 74 -12.14 2.37 14.13
N THR A 75 -12.66 1.35 14.79
CA THR A 75 -11.84 0.48 15.64
C THR A 75 -11.06 -0.50 14.77
N SER A 76 -9.90 -0.99 15.25
CA SER A 76 -9.09 -1.99 14.54
C SER A 76 -9.91 -3.22 14.15
N GLY A 77 -10.80 -3.67 15.04
CA GLY A 77 -11.70 -4.79 14.77
C GLY A 77 -12.74 -4.50 13.68
N ASN A 78 -13.32 -3.29 13.63
CA ASN A 78 -14.25 -2.92 12.56
C ASN A 78 -13.54 -2.76 11.23
N LEU A 79 -12.35 -2.15 11.24
CA LEU A 79 -11.52 -2.00 10.05
C LEU A 79 -11.11 -3.37 9.50
N ALA A 80 -10.65 -4.28 10.36
CA ALA A 80 -10.29 -5.63 9.98
C ALA A 80 -11.47 -6.39 9.36
N ARG A 81 -12.66 -6.32 9.98
CA ARG A 81 -13.89 -6.93 9.43
C ARG A 81 -14.29 -6.33 8.08
N ALA A 82 -14.17 -5.02 7.91
CA ALA A 82 -14.52 -4.36 6.65
C ALA A 82 -13.52 -4.63 5.53
N MET A 83 -12.25 -4.92 5.86
CA MET A 83 -11.18 -5.23 4.89
C MET A 83 -10.94 -6.73 4.72
N ALA A 84 -11.75 -7.59 5.35
CA ALA A 84 -11.54 -9.04 5.41
C ALA A 84 -10.10 -9.39 5.85
N ALA A 85 -9.71 -8.83 6.99
CA ALA A 85 -8.37 -8.88 7.55
C ALA A 85 -8.38 -9.39 9.00
N VAL A 86 -7.21 -9.76 9.49
CA VAL A 86 -6.95 -10.03 10.92
C VAL A 86 -6.20 -8.85 11.52
N VAL A 87 -6.47 -8.56 12.79
CA VAL A 87 -5.68 -7.58 13.56
C VAL A 87 -4.47 -8.30 14.14
N ASN A 88 -3.27 -7.91 13.72
CA ASN A 88 -2.03 -8.36 14.32
C ASN A 88 -1.44 -7.22 15.16
N GLU A 89 -1.35 -7.41 16.47
CA GLU A 89 -0.77 -6.40 17.34
C GLU A 89 0.76 -6.45 17.28
N VAL A 90 1.38 -5.34 16.85
CA VAL A 90 2.84 -5.21 16.78
C VAL A 90 3.32 -4.44 18.02
N PRO A 91 4.17 -5.04 18.87
CA PRO A 91 4.74 -4.37 20.04
C PRO A 91 5.76 -3.30 19.62
N SER A 92 6.04 -2.37 20.54
CA SER A 92 7.13 -1.41 20.37
C SER A 92 8.47 -2.10 20.62
N GLU A 93 9.39 -1.95 19.67
CA GLU A 93 10.70 -2.62 19.61
C GLU A 93 11.74 -1.67 19.00
N GLU A 94 13.01 -1.86 19.37
CA GLU A 94 14.14 -1.15 18.74
C GLU A 94 14.57 -1.88 17.48
N ILE A 95 14.71 -1.12 16.39
CA ILE A 95 15.19 -1.61 15.10
C ILE A 95 16.54 -0.93 14.82
N GLU A 96 17.54 -1.76 14.53
CA GLU A 96 18.91 -1.33 14.26
C GLU A 96 19.29 -1.63 12.80
N ASP A 97 20.04 -0.71 12.21
CA ASP A 97 20.67 -0.77 10.90
C ASP A 97 19.74 -1.17 9.74
N GLU A 98 18.50 -0.69 9.74
CA GLU A 98 17.58 -0.87 8.61
C GLU A 98 18.16 -0.19 7.36
N ASP A 99 18.23 -0.93 6.26
CA ASP A 99 18.66 -0.42 4.96
C ASP A 99 17.51 0.33 4.28
N VAL A 100 17.66 1.65 4.14
CA VAL A 100 16.64 2.54 3.59
C VAL A 100 17.19 3.27 2.38
N ILE A 101 16.54 3.12 1.23
CA ILE A 101 16.88 3.89 0.02
C ILE A 101 16.33 5.30 0.18
N LEU A 102 17.19 6.32 0.22
CA LEU A 102 16.77 7.70 0.42
C LEU A 102 16.70 8.48 -0.89
N GLY A 103 15.76 9.43 -0.95
CA GLY A 103 15.63 10.39 -2.03
C GLY A 103 15.49 11.80 -1.49
N VAL A 104 16.14 12.77 -2.15
CA VAL A 104 16.08 14.19 -1.75
C VAL A 104 14.65 14.72 -1.91
N GLY A 105 14.11 15.32 -0.86
CA GLY A 105 12.73 15.84 -0.85
C GLY A 105 11.65 14.75 -0.88
N GLN A 106 12.03 13.48 -0.74
CA GLN A 106 11.11 12.34 -0.80
C GLN A 106 10.94 11.69 0.56
N THR A 107 9.74 11.15 0.81
CA THR A 107 9.47 10.31 1.98
C THR A 107 9.70 8.85 1.63
N THR A 108 10.51 8.16 2.44
CA THR A 108 10.71 6.71 2.36
C THR A 108 10.10 6.08 3.61
N ALA A 109 9.19 5.13 3.41
CA ALA A 109 8.60 4.37 4.51
C ALA A 109 9.65 3.42 5.10
N LEU A 110 9.64 3.29 6.42
CA LEU A 110 10.38 2.25 7.13
C LEU A 110 9.54 0.97 7.18
N ASP A 111 10.17 -0.17 7.46
CA ASP A 111 9.49 -1.46 7.58
C ASP A 111 8.39 -1.42 8.66
N LYS A 112 8.68 -0.78 9.80
CA LYS A 112 7.72 -0.54 10.89
C LYS A 112 7.47 0.95 11.08
N MET A 113 6.25 1.28 11.54
CA MET A 113 5.88 2.65 11.87
C MET A 113 6.84 3.23 12.94
N PRO A 114 7.59 4.30 12.64
CA PRO A 114 8.50 4.87 13.62
C PRO A 114 7.74 5.67 14.68
N LEU A 115 8.11 5.48 15.95
CA LEU A 115 7.77 6.38 17.04
C LEU A 115 8.81 7.49 17.17
N GLU A 116 10.08 7.13 17.03
CA GLU A 116 11.25 8.01 17.12
C GLU A 116 12.37 7.43 16.24
N ILE A 117 12.99 8.25 15.40
CA ILE A 117 14.21 7.88 14.67
C ILE A 117 15.39 8.39 15.49
N ARG A 118 16.34 7.50 15.81
CA ARG A 118 17.48 7.82 16.67
C ARG A 118 18.70 8.28 15.87
N THR A 119 19.03 7.55 14.82
CA THR A 119 20.19 7.87 13.98
C THR A 119 19.89 7.54 12.53
N VAL A 120 20.41 8.38 11.64
CA VAL A 120 20.43 8.19 10.20
C VAL A 120 21.87 8.32 9.77
N THR A 121 22.45 7.21 9.33
CA THR A 121 23.86 7.14 8.95
C THR A 121 23.96 6.88 7.44
N PHE A 122 24.69 7.73 6.74
CA PHE A 122 24.98 7.56 5.31
C PHE A 122 26.46 7.82 5.05
N ASP A 123 27.10 6.94 4.28
CA ASP A 123 28.54 6.99 3.99
C ASP A 123 29.43 7.16 5.26
N GLY A 124 29.02 6.52 6.36
CA GLY A 124 29.73 6.56 7.65
C GLY A 124 29.60 7.86 8.44
N SER A 125 28.77 8.81 7.98
CA SER A 125 28.44 10.04 8.70
C SER A 125 27.02 9.99 9.25
N ASP A 126 26.83 10.52 10.45
CA ASP A 126 25.51 10.67 11.06
C ASP A 126 24.92 12.04 10.72
N TYR A 127 23.60 12.08 10.54
CA TYR A 127 22.85 13.27 10.12
C TYR A 127 21.79 13.65 11.15
N GLU A 128 21.47 14.94 11.26
CA GLU A 128 20.63 15.47 12.32
C GLU A 128 19.17 15.68 11.89
N GLU A 129 18.23 15.38 12.79
CA GLU A 129 16.81 15.70 12.58
C GLU A 129 16.61 17.22 12.48
N ASP A 130 15.65 17.64 11.66
CA ASP A 130 15.31 19.03 11.34
C ASP A 130 16.39 19.86 10.64
N LEU A 131 17.61 19.33 10.52
CA LEU A 131 18.69 19.89 9.71
C LEU A 131 18.81 19.14 8.37
N ASP A 132 18.86 17.81 8.43
CA ASP A 132 19.11 16.96 7.27
C ASP A 132 17.90 16.15 6.83
N TRP A 133 17.11 15.72 7.81
CA TRP A 133 15.95 14.87 7.61
C TRP A 133 14.85 15.19 8.62
N ARG A 134 13.65 14.70 8.37
CA ARG A 134 12.52 14.78 9.29
C ARG A 134 11.79 13.45 9.36
N ILE A 135 11.33 13.10 10.56
CA ILE A 135 10.38 12.00 10.72
C ILE A 135 9.03 12.36 10.07
N THR A 136 8.40 11.36 9.46
CA THR A 136 7.04 11.41 8.93
C THR A 136 6.21 10.33 9.62
N GLY A 137 4.88 10.33 9.40
CA GLY A 137 4.01 9.31 10.01
C GLY A 137 4.32 7.87 9.62
N ALA A 138 5.09 7.62 8.57
CA ALA A 138 5.42 6.27 8.08
C ALA A 138 6.92 5.99 7.95
N GLY A 139 7.79 7.00 8.14
CA GLY A 139 9.22 6.83 7.88
C GLY A 139 9.97 8.15 7.87
N ILE A 140 10.93 8.31 6.96
CA ILE A 140 11.87 9.44 6.91
C ILE A 140 11.70 10.28 5.65
N MET A 141 11.84 11.59 5.77
CA MET A 141 11.93 12.51 4.64
C MET A 141 13.25 13.29 4.68
N VAL A 142 14.01 13.27 3.59
CA VAL A 142 15.24 14.06 3.47
C VAL A 142 14.90 15.50 3.09
N LEU A 143 15.46 16.46 3.82
CA LEU A 143 15.26 17.88 3.54
C LEU A 143 16.07 18.28 2.31
N GLU A 144 15.49 19.12 1.45
CA GLU A 144 16.23 19.70 0.33
C GLU A 144 17.32 20.65 0.84
N GLU A 145 18.39 20.81 0.07
CA GLU A 145 19.51 21.71 0.38
C GLU A 145 20.27 21.39 1.69
N SER A 146 20.12 20.19 2.25
CA SER A 146 20.89 19.72 3.42
C SER A 146 22.20 19.03 3.07
N ASP A 147 23.04 18.77 4.07
CA ASP A 147 24.30 18.04 3.89
C ASP A 147 24.03 16.58 3.50
N LEU A 148 22.98 15.97 4.06
CA LEU A 148 22.50 14.66 3.62
C LEU A 148 22.06 14.69 2.16
N ALA A 149 21.27 15.69 1.75
CA ALA A 149 20.85 15.81 0.36
C ALA A 149 22.04 15.94 -0.60
N ALA A 150 23.04 16.74 -0.24
CA ALA A 150 24.27 16.87 -1.02
C ALA A 150 25.03 15.53 -1.13
N ALA A 151 25.14 14.78 -0.03
CA ALA A 151 25.78 13.47 -0.03
C ALA A 151 25.04 12.45 -0.90
N LEU A 152 23.70 12.41 -0.84
CA LEU A 152 22.87 11.54 -1.68
C LEU A 152 23.02 11.89 -3.17
N VAL A 153 23.04 13.18 -3.52
CA VAL A 153 23.25 13.64 -4.91
C VAL A 153 24.63 13.24 -5.40
N ALA A 154 25.66 13.37 -4.55
CA ALA A 154 27.02 12.96 -4.89
C ALA A 154 27.11 11.43 -5.11
N ALA A 155 26.46 10.63 -4.26
CA ALA A 155 26.43 9.18 -4.40
C ALA A 155 25.62 8.72 -5.63
N ALA A 156 24.59 9.48 -6.02
CA ALA A 156 23.80 9.23 -7.22
C ALA A 156 24.47 9.73 -8.52
N ALA A 157 25.68 10.29 -8.46
CA ALA A 157 26.40 10.76 -9.63
C ALA A 157 27.02 9.61 -10.42
N THR A 158 26.92 9.66 -11.75
CA THR A 158 27.66 8.76 -12.63
C THR A 158 29.16 9.07 -12.54
N SER A 159 29.98 8.05 -12.36
CA SER A 159 31.43 8.21 -12.26
C SER A 159 32.12 7.64 -13.50
N ALA A 160 33.27 8.22 -13.83
CA ALA A 160 34.12 7.75 -14.90
C ALA A 160 35.58 7.78 -14.46
N ALA A 161 36.31 6.69 -14.73
CA ALA A 161 37.74 6.58 -14.43
C ALA A 161 38.49 6.13 -15.69
N ALA A 162 39.65 6.73 -15.95
CA ALA A 162 40.47 6.38 -17.10
C ALA A 162 41.77 5.69 -16.68
N VAL A 163 42.19 4.71 -17.47
CA VAL A 163 43.45 4.00 -17.32
C VAL A 163 44.17 3.99 -18.67
N ALA A 164 45.43 4.40 -18.69
CA ALA A 164 46.28 4.27 -19.87
C ALA A 164 46.67 2.81 -20.08
N ASP A 165 46.72 2.35 -21.34
CA ASP A 165 47.25 1.03 -21.65
C ASP A 165 48.77 0.98 -21.35
N GLY A 166 49.23 -0.14 -20.80
CA GLY A 166 50.64 -0.37 -20.50
C GLY A 166 51.51 -0.53 -21.75
N GLY A 167 50.89 -0.72 -22.92
CA GLY A 167 51.57 -0.76 -24.21
C GLY A 167 51.83 0.61 -24.86
N ASN A 168 51.39 1.72 -24.24
CA ASN A 168 51.52 3.04 -24.84
C ASN A 168 52.98 3.52 -24.89
N VAL A 169 53.34 4.15 -26.00
CA VAL A 169 54.64 4.82 -26.16
C VAL A 169 54.59 6.24 -25.60
N GLY A 170 53.50 6.96 -25.85
CA GLY A 170 53.26 8.29 -25.28
C GLY A 170 52.87 8.25 -23.82
N ASN A 171 53.26 9.30 -23.08
CA ASN A 171 52.95 9.43 -21.65
C ASN A 171 51.93 10.56 -21.38
N GLY A 172 51.04 10.81 -22.34
CA GLY A 172 49.99 11.80 -22.17
C GLY A 172 48.91 11.34 -21.18
N THR A 173 48.08 12.28 -20.78
CA THR A 173 47.12 12.10 -19.69
C THR A 173 45.73 12.56 -20.10
N LEU A 174 44.73 11.89 -19.53
CA LEU A 174 43.34 12.37 -19.57
C LEU A 174 43.15 13.36 -18.42
N GLY A 175 42.81 14.60 -18.78
CA GLY A 175 42.49 15.69 -17.85
C GLY A 175 41.10 15.52 -17.24
N THR A 176 40.41 16.63 -16.92
CA THR A 176 39.09 16.65 -16.25
C THR A 176 38.07 15.75 -16.93
N LEU A 177 37.98 14.50 -16.47
CA LEU A 177 37.07 13.48 -16.96
C LEU A 177 35.76 13.59 -16.19
N SER A 178 34.65 13.71 -16.92
CA SER A 178 33.31 13.66 -16.35
C SER A 178 32.35 12.92 -17.26
N ALA A 179 31.39 12.22 -16.67
CA ALA A 179 30.31 11.54 -17.35
C ALA A 179 28.99 12.00 -16.75
N THR A 180 28.02 12.32 -17.59
CA THR A 180 26.64 12.57 -17.16
C THR A 180 25.82 11.28 -17.20
N SER A 181 24.63 11.30 -16.60
CA SER A 181 23.67 10.19 -16.66
C SER A 181 23.17 9.86 -18.07
N ALA A 182 23.51 10.67 -19.08
CA ALA A 182 23.22 10.38 -20.49
C ALA A 182 24.20 9.36 -21.10
N VAL A 183 25.38 9.16 -20.49
CA VAL A 183 26.38 8.21 -20.95
C VAL A 183 25.99 6.81 -20.49
N ALA A 184 25.96 5.86 -21.42
CA ALA A 184 25.72 4.46 -21.06
C ALA A 184 26.88 3.92 -20.21
N ALA A 185 26.57 3.17 -19.15
CA ALA A 185 27.60 2.52 -18.36
C ALA A 185 28.36 1.47 -19.19
N GLY A 186 29.67 1.37 -18.98
CA GLY A 186 30.55 0.43 -19.67
C GLY A 186 31.91 1.01 -20.01
N ALA A 187 32.74 0.22 -20.70
CA ALA A 187 34.08 0.61 -21.10
C ALA A 187 34.07 1.35 -22.44
N TYR A 188 34.69 2.52 -22.47
CA TYR A 188 34.97 3.32 -23.65
C TYR A 188 36.47 3.29 -23.92
N THR A 189 36.87 2.91 -25.13
CA THR A 189 38.28 2.88 -25.54
C THR A 189 38.57 4.12 -26.36
N VAL A 190 39.54 4.92 -25.92
CA VAL A 190 40.10 6.04 -26.68
C VAL A 190 41.38 5.56 -27.34
N THR A 191 41.52 5.68 -28.66
CA THR A 191 42.69 5.23 -29.40
C THR A 191 43.21 6.36 -30.30
N ILE A 192 44.51 6.63 -30.26
CA ILE A 192 45.17 7.55 -31.18
C ILE A 192 45.15 6.92 -32.58
N THR A 193 44.50 7.61 -33.52
CA THR A 193 44.35 7.14 -34.91
C THR A 193 45.36 7.79 -35.85
N ASN A 194 45.86 8.98 -35.49
CA ASN A 194 46.95 9.64 -36.18
C ASN A 194 47.73 10.54 -35.22
N ALA A 195 48.90 10.08 -34.78
CA ALA A 195 49.81 10.76 -33.89
C ALA A 195 50.36 12.07 -34.48
N LEU A 196 50.56 12.14 -35.80
CA LEU A 196 51.11 13.32 -36.47
C LEU A 196 50.15 14.52 -36.41
N THR A 197 48.84 14.27 -36.50
CA THR A 197 47.81 15.31 -36.39
C THR A 197 47.21 15.39 -34.98
N GLY A 198 47.53 14.43 -34.11
CA GLY A 198 46.91 14.29 -32.79
C GLY A 198 45.46 13.80 -32.83
N ALA A 199 45.03 13.13 -33.90
CA ALA A 199 43.65 12.64 -34.00
C ALA A 199 43.44 11.37 -33.17
N PHE A 200 42.30 11.27 -32.49
CA PHE A 200 41.88 10.08 -31.75
C PHE A 200 40.43 9.71 -32.03
N SER A 201 40.09 8.44 -31.79
CA SER A 201 38.72 7.92 -31.81
C SER A 201 38.32 7.37 -30.46
N VAL A 202 37.05 7.58 -30.07
CA VAL A 202 36.42 6.99 -28.88
C VAL A 202 35.44 5.93 -29.34
N THR A 203 35.61 4.70 -28.90
CA THR A 203 34.68 3.59 -29.15
C THR A 203 34.05 3.14 -27.85
N GLY A 204 32.74 3.29 -27.71
CA GLY A 204 31.97 2.95 -26.53
C GLY A 204 31.22 1.62 -26.60
N PRO A 205 30.49 1.26 -25.54
CA PRO A 205 29.56 0.14 -25.52
C PRO A 205 28.52 0.27 -26.65
N ALA A 206 28.09 -0.86 -27.21
CA ALA A 206 27.10 -0.92 -28.30
C ALA A 206 27.50 -0.21 -29.62
N GLY A 207 28.79 0.04 -29.84
CA GLY A 207 29.30 0.57 -31.12
C GLY A 207 29.19 2.09 -31.25
N ALA A 208 29.01 2.82 -30.14
CA ALA A 208 29.09 4.27 -30.14
C ALA A 208 30.51 4.72 -30.56
N THR A 209 30.61 5.60 -31.55
CA THR A 209 31.91 6.11 -32.04
C THR A 209 31.94 7.63 -32.02
N GLY A 210 33.02 8.22 -31.50
CA GLY A 210 33.33 9.64 -31.59
C GLY A 210 34.76 9.87 -32.05
N VAL A 211 35.06 11.09 -32.50
CA VAL A 211 36.41 11.51 -32.90
C VAL A 211 36.76 12.81 -32.20
N GLY A 212 38.04 13.05 -31.96
CA GLY A 212 38.54 14.29 -31.38
C GLY A 212 40.03 14.46 -31.63
N ASP A 213 40.56 15.59 -31.19
CA ASP A 213 41.97 15.95 -31.36
C ASP A 213 42.64 16.17 -29.99
N VAL A 214 43.87 15.67 -29.83
CA VAL A 214 44.70 15.87 -28.63
C VAL A 214 44.87 17.36 -28.37
N GLY A 215 44.70 17.77 -27.12
CA GLY A 215 44.74 19.17 -26.67
C GLY A 215 43.41 19.91 -26.83
N THR A 216 42.38 19.29 -27.43
CA THR A 216 41.02 19.84 -27.52
C THR A 216 40.07 19.16 -26.56
N ALA A 217 39.07 19.89 -26.07
CA ALA A 217 38.04 19.33 -25.19
C ALA A 217 37.07 18.46 -26.01
N TYR A 218 36.99 17.18 -25.64
CA TYR A 218 35.98 16.27 -26.16
C TYR A 218 34.71 16.41 -25.34
N SER A 219 33.56 16.60 -26.00
CA SER A 219 32.24 16.67 -25.36
C SER A 219 31.18 16.08 -26.29
N VAL A 220 30.96 14.77 -26.19
CA VAL A 220 30.00 14.05 -27.04
C VAL A 220 29.23 13.05 -26.18
N GLY A 221 27.89 13.02 -26.34
CA GLY A 221 27.03 12.03 -25.69
C GLY A 221 27.03 12.09 -24.15
N GLY A 222 27.45 13.21 -23.56
CA GLY A 222 27.56 13.38 -22.10
C GLY A 222 28.90 12.97 -21.49
N LEU A 223 29.84 12.46 -22.30
CA LEU A 223 31.21 12.16 -21.88
C LEU A 223 32.11 13.34 -22.22
N GLN A 224 32.83 13.85 -21.22
CA GLN A 224 33.69 15.02 -21.36
C GLN A 224 35.08 14.74 -20.80
N PHE A 225 36.11 15.02 -21.60
CA PHE A 225 37.51 14.92 -21.18
C PHE A 225 38.42 15.73 -22.11
N THR A 226 39.66 15.96 -21.70
CA THR A 226 40.71 16.53 -22.55
C THR A 226 41.91 15.61 -22.53
N LEU A 227 42.31 15.07 -23.68
CA LEU A 227 43.53 14.28 -23.81
C LEU A 227 44.70 15.23 -24.05
N THR A 228 45.69 15.24 -23.16
CA THR A 228 46.85 16.14 -23.24
C THR A 228 48.11 15.34 -23.52
N ALA A 229 48.90 15.78 -24.49
CA ALA A 229 50.21 15.18 -24.77
C ALA A 229 51.14 15.35 -23.56
N GLY A 230 51.90 14.31 -23.24
CA GLY A 230 52.89 14.34 -22.18
C GLY A 230 54.27 14.77 -22.70
N GLY A 231 55.31 14.49 -21.93
CA GLY A 231 56.69 14.76 -22.35
C GLY A 231 57.22 13.81 -23.43
N THR A 232 56.60 12.64 -23.60
CA THR A 232 56.83 11.69 -24.71
C THR A 232 55.59 11.74 -25.59
N GLU A 233 55.79 11.99 -26.89
CA GLU A 233 54.71 12.08 -27.88
C GLU A 233 53.98 10.75 -28.03
N PHE A 234 52.69 10.82 -28.39
CA PHE A 234 51.89 9.64 -28.68
C PHE A 234 52.32 8.98 -30.00
N GLU A 235 52.11 7.67 -30.10
CA GLU A 235 52.18 6.91 -31.36
C GLU A 235 50.80 6.41 -31.80
N ASP A 236 50.67 6.06 -33.07
CA ASP A 236 49.44 5.45 -33.60
C ASP A 236 49.15 4.14 -32.86
N GLY A 237 47.93 4.01 -32.33
CA GLY A 237 47.52 2.86 -31.55
C GLY A 237 47.67 3.01 -30.03
N ASP A 238 48.29 4.08 -29.52
CA ASP A 238 48.25 4.40 -28.09
C ASP A 238 46.79 4.53 -27.63
N SER A 239 46.46 3.94 -26.48
CA SER A 239 45.06 3.83 -26.03
C SER A 239 44.81 4.06 -24.54
N PHE A 240 43.59 4.47 -24.22
CA PHE A 240 43.08 4.66 -22.87
C PHE A 240 41.73 3.98 -22.72
N THR A 241 41.51 3.29 -21.61
CA THR A 241 40.20 2.72 -21.27
C THR A 241 39.53 3.61 -20.23
N ILE A 242 38.39 4.19 -20.59
CA ILE A 242 37.50 4.93 -19.70
C ILE A 242 36.39 3.98 -19.24
N THR A 243 36.32 3.69 -17.95
CA THR A 243 35.23 2.91 -17.36
C THR A 243 34.18 3.87 -16.81
N VAL A 244 32.98 3.84 -17.37
CA VAL A 244 31.82 4.58 -16.87
C VAL A 244 30.98 3.65 -16.02
N THR A 245 30.74 4.03 -14.77
CA THR A 245 30.00 3.22 -13.78
C THR A 245 28.68 3.92 -13.44
N ALA A 246 27.58 3.19 -13.54
CA ALA A 246 26.27 3.68 -13.11
C ALA A 246 26.23 3.80 -11.57
N PRO A 247 25.54 4.82 -11.03
CA PRO A 247 25.39 4.98 -9.59
C PRO A 247 24.54 3.86 -8.99
N ALA A 248 24.85 3.47 -7.75
CA ALA A 248 23.99 2.62 -6.94
C ALA A 248 22.90 3.46 -6.27
N PRO A 249 21.72 2.88 -5.94
CA PRO A 249 20.74 3.58 -5.12
C PRO A 249 21.37 3.94 -3.76
N PRO A 250 21.21 5.17 -3.27
CA PRO A 250 21.84 5.58 -2.04
C PRO A 250 21.08 4.98 -0.84
N VAL A 251 21.71 4.00 -0.20
CA VAL A 251 21.18 3.29 0.97
C VAL A 251 21.78 3.89 2.24
N ALA A 252 20.93 4.35 3.14
CA ALA A 252 21.30 4.78 4.48
C ALA A 252 20.91 3.71 5.52
N LYS A 253 21.61 3.73 6.66
CA LYS A 253 21.28 2.94 7.84
C LYS A 253 20.43 3.76 8.80
N VAL A 254 19.26 3.25 9.17
CA VAL A 254 18.34 3.94 10.06
C VAL A 254 18.09 3.12 11.31
N ASN A 255 18.35 3.73 12.47
CA ASN A 255 18.01 3.17 13.78
C ASN A 255 16.79 3.89 14.33
N TYR A 256 15.77 3.15 14.76
CA TYR A 256 14.53 3.74 15.26
C TYR A 256 13.82 2.86 16.28
N LEU A 257 13.01 3.50 17.11
CA LEU A 257 12.05 2.84 17.98
C LEU A 257 10.73 2.78 17.23
N CYS A 258 10.19 1.57 16.99
CA CYS A 258 8.89 1.45 16.37
C CYS A 258 7.76 1.74 17.38
N ALA A 259 6.67 2.33 16.88
CA ALA A 259 5.47 2.51 17.67
C ALA A 259 4.78 1.16 17.92
N ARG A 260 3.96 1.08 18.97
CA ARG A 260 2.97 0.00 19.10
C ARG A 260 1.81 0.31 18.17
N PHE A 261 1.51 -0.58 17.23
CA PHE A 261 0.41 -0.40 16.29
C PHE A 261 -0.28 -1.72 15.97
N ASP A 262 -1.51 -1.63 15.48
CA ASP A 262 -2.25 -2.77 14.96
C ASP A 262 -2.00 -2.87 13.45
N GLU A 263 -1.33 -3.93 13.02
CA GLU A 263 -1.14 -4.26 11.62
C GLU A 263 -2.39 -4.96 11.07
N ILE A 264 -2.96 -4.39 10.01
CA ILE A 264 -4.18 -4.88 9.38
C ILE A 264 -3.92 -5.02 7.89
N GLU A 265 -3.53 -6.22 7.48
CA GLU A 265 -3.28 -6.56 6.09
C GLU A 265 -4.56 -6.96 5.38
N TYR A 266 -4.83 -6.36 4.22
CA TYR A 266 -6.11 -6.49 3.54
C TYR A 266 -6.29 -7.89 2.95
N LEU A 267 -7.52 -8.41 2.99
CA LEU A 267 -7.92 -9.68 2.36
C LEU A 267 -7.14 -10.91 2.88
N THR A 268 -6.60 -10.85 4.09
CA THR A 268 -5.86 -11.96 4.72
C THR A 268 -6.77 -12.98 5.40
N SER A 269 -8.02 -12.63 5.69
CA SER A 269 -9.01 -13.54 6.27
C SER A 269 -10.33 -13.47 5.54
N SER A 270 -10.61 -14.50 4.75
CA SER A 270 -11.93 -14.71 4.17
C SER A 270 -12.70 -15.75 4.97
N GLY A 271 -13.94 -15.44 5.36
CA GLY A 271 -14.89 -16.45 5.79
C GLY A 271 -15.00 -16.71 7.29
N GLU A 272 -14.57 -15.78 8.14
CA GLU A 272 -14.95 -15.84 9.55
C GLU A 272 -16.45 -15.61 9.74
N ASP A 273 -17.04 -16.44 10.58
CA ASP A 273 -18.46 -16.39 10.92
C ASP A 273 -18.64 -15.81 12.33
N TRP A 274 -19.63 -14.94 12.46
CA TRP A 274 -19.91 -14.17 13.66
C TRP A 274 -21.38 -14.29 14.07
N TYR A 275 -21.66 -13.96 15.31
CA TYR A 275 -23.00 -13.74 15.83
C TYR A 275 -23.23 -12.23 15.98
N LEU A 276 -24.34 -11.71 15.43
CA LEU A 276 -24.74 -10.33 15.62
C LEU A 276 -26.01 -10.25 16.48
N LEU A 277 -25.99 -9.34 17.44
CA LEU A 277 -27.13 -9.04 18.30
C LEU A 277 -27.45 -7.55 18.20
N PHE A 278 -28.65 -7.24 17.74
CA PHE A 278 -29.23 -5.92 17.88
C PHE A 278 -30.07 -5.87 19.15
N GLU A 279 -29.77 -4.94 20.03
CA GLU A 279 -30.59 -4.63 21.20
C GLU A 279 -31.15 -3.22 21.03
N GLY A 280 -32.43 -3.15 20.70
CA GLY A 280 -33.15 -1.91 20.45
C GLY A 280 -34.27 -1.67 21.47
N ALA A 281 -34.63 -0.40 21.59
CA ALA A 281 -35.82 0.03 22.30
C ALA A 281 -36.64 0.94 21.39
N ASN A 282 -37.96 0.80 21.44
CA ASN A 282 -38.83 1.73 20.72
C ASN A 282 -38.84 3.09 21.43
N ALA A 283 -38.56 4.16 20.67
CA ALA A 283 -38.51 5.53 21.15
C ALA A 283 -39.87 6.26 21.06
N VAL A 284 -40.87 5.69 20.36
CA VAL A 284 -42.18 6.31 20.11
C VAL A 284 -43.31 5.41 20.61
N GLY A 285 -44.21 5.97 21.41
CA GLY A 285 -45.29 5.21 22.07
C GLY A 285 -44.82 4.49 23.33
N GLU A 286 -45.49 3.40 23.71
CA GLU A 286 -45.05 2.56 24.83
C GLU A 286 -43.73 1.85 24.47
N LYS A 287 -42.71 2.12 25.28
CA LYS A 287 -41.29 1.83 25.01
C LYS A 287 -40.94 0.35 25.23
N GLY A 288 -41.45 -0.53 24.37
CA GLY A 288 -41.12 -1.95 24.38
C GLY A 288 -39.69 -2.26 23.89
N LYS A 289 -39.10 -3.33 24.42
CA LYS A 289 -37.81 -3.88 23.95
C LYS A 289 -37.96 -4.56 22.59
N PHE A 290 -36.93 -4.45 21.76
CA PHE A 290 -36.84 -5.10 20.46
C PHE A 290 -35.43 -5.66 20.27
N ASN A 291 -35.28 -6.98 20.23
CA ASN A 291 -33.99 -7.61 20.01
C ASN A 291 -33.98 -8.42 18.72
N ALA A 292 -32.95 -8.28 17.89
CA ALA A 292 -32.72 -9.12 16.72
C ALA A 292 -31.46 -9.95 16.91
N HIS A 293 -31.59 -11.25 16.75
CA HIS A 293 -30.50 -12.22 16.83
C HIS A 293 -30.19 -12.72 15.42
N TYR A 294 -28.93 -12.60 14.99
CA TYR A 294 -28.41 -13.18 13.75
C TYR A 294 -27.35 -14.22 14.10
N TYR A 295 -27.63 -15.48 13.78
CA TYR A 295 -26.89 -16.58 14.40
C TYR A 295 -25.51 -16.85 13.79
N ARG A 296 -25.40 -16.68 12.48
CA ARG A 296 -24.18 -16.86 11.71
C ARG A 296 -24.12 -15.79 10.63
N VAL A 297 -23.10 -14.94 10.69
CA VAL A 297 -22.94 -13.78 9.83
C VAL A 297 -21.49 -13.72 9.36
N SER A 298 -21.27 -13.59 8.06
CA SER A 298 -19.93 -13.30 7.52
C SER A 298 -19.90 -11.94 6.87
N PHE A 299 -18.86 -11.16 7.13
CA PHE A 299 -18.69 -9.86 6.49
C PHE A 299 -18.09 -10.03 5.09
N ALA A 300 -18.66 -9.33 4.13
CA ALA A 300 -18.06 -9.12 2.83
C ALA A 300 -17.08 -7.94 2.91
N PRO A 301 -15.96 -7.98 2.17
CA PRO A 301 -15.09 -6.83 2.02
C PRO A 301 -15.89 -5.63 1.53
N THR A 302 -15.59 -4.45 2.07
CA THR A 302 -16.26 -3.23 1.65
C THR A 302 -15.94 -2.92 0.18
N THR A 303 -16.93 -2.46 -0.57
CA THR A 303 -16.77 -2.14 -2.00
C THR A 303 -16.13 -0.77 -2.24
N GLY A 304 -16.09 0.08 -1.21
CA GLY A 304 -15.51 1.41 -1.28
C GLY A 304 -15.52 2.09 0.08
N ARG A 305 -14.48 2.88 0.36
CA ARG A 305 -14.34 3.64 1.60
C ARG A 305 -13.62 4.95 1.30
N ASP A 306 -14.23 6.06 1.68
CA ASP A 306 -13.57 7.36 1.63
C ASP A 306 -12.56 7.44 2.77
N VAL A 307 -11.27 7.62 2.43
CA VAL A 307 -10.18 7.72 3.41
C VAL A 307 -9.91 9.17 3.80
N ILE A 308 -10.36 10.13 2.99
CA ILE A 308 -10.22 11.57 3.21
C ILE A 308 -11.52 12.26 2.82
N SER A 309 -12.09 13.06 3.72
CA SER A 309 -13.24 13.93 3.44
C SER A 309 -13.20 15.16 4.33
N VAL A 310 -13.60 16.31 3.79
CA VAL A 310 -13.79 17.57 4.53
C VAL A 310 -15.27 17.89 4.77
N GLU A 311 -16.17 17.15 4.11
CA GLU A 311 -17.61 17.44 4.13
C GLU A 311 -18.35 16.59 5.15
N ASN A 312 -17.88 15.37 5.41
CA ASN A 312 -18.55 14.42 6.30
C ASN A 312 -17.56 13.64 7.16
N PHE A 313 -18.04 13.21 8.33
CA PHE A 313 -17.33 12.23 9.15
C PHE A 313 -17.32 10.88 8.44
N MET A 314 -16.14 10.26 8.41
CA MET A 314 -15.92 8.95 7.79
C MET A 314 -16.92 7.90 8.30
N GLY A 315 -17.56 7.22 7.36
CA GLY A 315 -18.42 6.06 7.59
C GLY A 315 -17.77 4.82 6.99
N LEU A 316 -17.88 3.70 7.68
CA LEU A 316 -17.39 2.41 7.23
C LEU A 316 -18.59 1.55 6.79
N PRO A 317 -18.87 1.48 5.48
CA PRO A 317 -19.92 0.60 4.98
C PRO A 317 -19.46 -0.86 5.11
N MET A 318 -20.27 -1.66 5.77
CA MET A 318 -20.05 -3.10 5.99
C MET A 318 -21.27 -3.85 5.51
N VAL A 319 -21.06 -4.89 4.72
CA VAL A 319 -22.14 -5.78 4.27
C VAL A 319 -21.94 -7.12 4.96
N ALA A 320 -22.94 -7.57 5.70
CA ALA A 320 -22.94 -8.82 6.42
C ALA A 320 -23.91 -9.80 5.75
N GLU A 321 -23.44 -10.97 5.30
CA GLU A 321 -24.29 -12.05 4.82
C GLU A 321 -24.71 -12.94 6.00
N VAL A 322 -26.00 -13.05 6.24
CA VAL A 322 -26.59 -13.93 7.26
C VAL A 322 -26.71 -15.34 6.66
N LYS A 323 -25.85 -16.24 7.13
CA LYS A 323 -25.79 -17.62 6.68
C LYS A 323 -26.68 -18.52 7.52
N ARG A 324 -27.03 -19.67 6.94
CA ARG A 324 -27.73 -20.74 7.64
C ARG A 324 -26.80 -21.38 8.69
N GLU A 325 -27.33 -21.58 9.91
CA GLU A 325 -26.69 -22.37 10.96
C GLU A 325 -27.35 -23.76 11.07
N ASP A 326 -26.71 -24.78 10.51
CA ASP A 326 -27.29 -26.13 10.40
C ASP A 326 -27.49 -26.83 11.75
N THR A 327 -26.68 -26.51 12.76
CA THR A 327 -26.83 -27.03 14.13
C THR A 327 -28.13 -26.59 14.79
N ARG A 328 -28.74 -25.49 14.34
CA ARG A 328 -30.04 -24.99 14.82
C ARG A 328 -31.21 -25.42 13.96
N ALA A 329 -30.95 -25.87 12.74
CA ALA A 329 -31.92 -26.49 11.84
C ALA A 329 -32.25 -27.92 12.30
N THR A 330 -32.71 -28.05 13.54
CA THR A 330 -33.27 -29.31 14.08
C THR A 330 -34.70 -29.50 13.57
N SER A 331 -35.30 -30.68 13.76
CA SER A 331 -36.66 -31.02 13.29
C SER A 331 -37.80 -30.13 13.83
N ASP A 332 -37.49 -29.17 14.71
CA ASP A 332 -38.42 -28.13 15.17
C ASP A 332 -38.48 -26.96 14.16
N VAL A 333 -39.63 -26.28 14.08
CA VAL A 333 -39.91 -25.13 13.20
C VAL A 333 -39.16 -23.84 13.63
N LYS A 334 -37.87 -23.94 13.93
CA LYS A 334 -37.01 -22.83 14.35
C LYS A 334 -36.22 -22.31 13.15
N SER A 335 -36.15 -20.99 13.01
CA SER A 335 -35.33 -20.37 11.96
C SER A 335 -33.85 -20.63 12.21
N ALA A 336 -33.15 -21.07 11.16
CA ALA A 336 -31.72 -21.32 11.17
C ALA A 336 -30.87 -20.07 10.87
N TYR A 337 -31.50 -18.91 10.61
CA TYR A 337 -30.82 -17.66 10.22
C TYR A 337 -30.82 -16.63 11.35
N GLY A 338 -31.96 -16.46 12.03
CA GLY A 338 -32.10 -15.44 13.06
C GLY A 338 -33.44 -15.47 13.77
N LYS A 339 -33.59 -14.62 14.79
CA LYS A 339 -34.81 -14.48 15.60
C LYS A 339 -35.04 -13.04 16.00
N LEU A 340 -36.27 -12.57 15.83
CA LEU A 340 -36.74 -11.30 16.37
C LEU A 340 -37.51 -11.52 17.68
N GLN A 341 -37.23 -10.69 18.68
CA GLN A 341 -37.91 -10.65 19.97
C GLN A 341 -38.47 -9.26 20.18
N LYS A 342 -39.74 -9.08 19.87
CA LYS A 342 -40.49 -7.87 20.22
C LYS A 342 -41.21 -8.09 21.54
N GLN A 343 -40.99 -7.22 22.52
CA GLN A 343 -41.75 -7.23 23.76
C GLN A 343 -43.22 -6.93 23.45
N ARG A 344 -44.11 -7.85 23.83
CA ARG A 344 -45.53 -7.57 23.86
C ARG A 344 -45.82 -6.66 25.05
N LEU A 345 -46.43 -5.52 24.78
CA LEU A 345 -46.89 -4.60 25.81
C LEU A 345 -48.13 -5.21 26.48
N LEU A 346 -48.18 -5.17 27.81
CA LEU A 346 -49.36 -5.60 28.57
C LEU A 346 -50.46 -4.56 28.33
N GLN A 347 -51.58 -5.00 27.77
CA GLN A 347 -52.79 -4.17 27.66
C GLN A 347 -53.41 -3.93 29.01
#